data_AF-A0A1F6BIR4-F1
#
_entry.id   AF-A0A1F6BIR4-F1
#
_cell.length_a   1.000
_cell.length_b   1.000
_cell.length_c   1.000
_cell.angle_alpha   90.00
_cell.angle_beta   90.00
_cell.angle_gamma   90.00
#
_symmetry.space_group_name_H-M   'P 1'
#
loop_
_entity.id
_entity.type
_entity.pdbx_description
1 polymer ?
#
loop_
_entity_poly.entity_id
_entity_poly.type
_entity_poly.pdbx_seq_one_letter_code
_entity_poly.pdbx_strand_id
1 'polypeptide(L)'
;LVFIPRIDPLKANIEKFRGYFDGFIVLMTLFLLYVHAISMLWNLGVAVNMNRIMPPALGALLFYCGILIEKAKRNWFIGIRTPWTLSNDMVWDKTHQLGGKLFKITGVIAVFGAFAGTYAFLFFIIPVVAATLFTTVYSYVLYRKLGRAKA
;
A
#
# COMPACT_ATOMS: atom_id res chain seq x y z
N LEU A 1 -12.73 11.07 -1.07
CA LEU A 1 -11.61 11.01 -0.10
C LEU A 1 -11.79 11.95 1.11
N VAL A 2 -12.37 13.15 0.93
CA VAL A 2 -12.54 14.17 2.00
C VAL A 2 -13.48 13.76 3.15
N PHE A 3 -14.43 12.85 2.92
CA PHE A 3 -15.42 12.45 3.95
C PHE A 3 -14.98 11.31 4.88
N ILE A 4 -13.95 10.56 4.52
CA ILE A 4 -13.46 9.41 5.29
C ILE A 4 -13.07 9.78 6.74
N PRO A 5 -12.37 10.91 7.00
CA PRO A 5 -11.98 11.29 8.37
C PRO A 5 -13.14 11.69 9.28
N ARG A 6 -14.33 11.99 8.71
CA ARG A 6 -15.50 12.45 9.49
C ARG A 6 -16.35 11.30 10.03
N ILE A 7 -16.21 10.10 9.46
CA ILE A 7 -16.97 8.90 9.82
C ILE A 7 -16.15 7.99 10.76
N ASP A 8 -14.82 8.16 10.82
CA ASP A 8 -13.97 7.34 11.69
C ASP A 8 -14.15 7.71 13.19
N PRO A 9 -14.56 6.78 14.07
CA PRO A 9 -14.60 7.01 15.51
C PRO A 9 -13.21 7.35 16.10
N LEU A 10 -12.13 6.97 15.42
CA LEU A 10 -10.72 7.25 15.74
C LEU A 10 -10.12 8.37 14.87
N LYS A 11 -10.92 9.35 14.44
CA LYS A 11 -10.47 10.51 13.63
C LYS A 11 -9.21 11.21 14.15
N ALA A 12 -9.02 11.29 15.47
CA ALA A 12 -7.83 11.89 16.10
C ALA A 12 -6.53 11.14 15.74
N ASN A 13 -6.61 9.85 15.41
CA ASN A 13 -5.46 9.09 14.94
C ASN A 13 -5.17 9.33 13.45
N ILE A 14 -6.19 9.61 12.64
CA ILE A 14 -6.01 10.01 11.23
C ILE A 14 -5.24 11.33 11.13
N GLU A 15 -5.54 12.28 12.00
CA GLU A 15 -4.83 13.57 12.03
C GLU A 15 -3.32 13.42 12.27
N LYS A 16 -2.89 12.43 13.07
CA LYS A 16 -1.47 12.18 13.38
C LYS A 16 -0.62 11.79 12.16
N PHE A 17 -1.23 11.22 11.13
CA PHE A 17 -0.51 10.83 9.90
C PHE A 17 -1.09 11.50 8.65
N ARG A 18 -1.92 12.52 8.83
CA ARG A 18 -2.64 13.21 7.75
C ARG A 18 -1.71 13.73 6.66
N GLY A 19 -0.53 14.26 7.02
CA GLY A 19 0.46 14.69 6.03
C GLY A 19 0.90 13.57 5.07
N TYR A 20 1.07 12.34 5.56
CA TYR A 20 1.36 11.18 4.70
C TYR A 20 0.14 10.76 3.88
N PHE A 21 -1.06 10.88 4.44
CA PHE A 21 -2.28 10.57 3.72
C PHE A 21 -2.56 11.58 2.59
N ASP A 22 -2.38 12.87 2.84
CA ASP A 22 -2.54 13.92 1.84
C ASP A 22 -1.49 13.76 0.72
N GLY A 23 -0.25 13.43 1.07
CA GLY A 23 0.77 13.07 0.08
C GLY A 23 0.41 11.84 -0.75
N PHE A 24 -0.23 10.83 -0.15
CA PHE A 24 -0.78 9.68 -0.89
C PHE A 24 -1.90 10.09 -1.84
N ILE A 25 -2.80 10.99 -1.42
CA ILE A 25 -3.86 11.51 -2.28
C ILE A 25 -3.25 12.20 -3.50
N VAL A 26 -2.29 13.10 -3.30
CA VAL A 26 -1.60 13.79 -4.40
C VAL A 26 -0.94 12.79 -5.35
N LEU A 27 -0.19 11.82 -4.80
CA LEU A 27 0.45 10.78 -5.60
C LEU A 27 -0.56 9.95 -6.39
N MET A 28 -1.68 9.57 -5.77
CA MET A 28 -2.73 8.81 -6.43
C MET A 28 -3.41 9.62 -7.53
N THR A 29 -3.65 10.91 -7.32
CA THR A 29 -4.17 11.82 -8.36
C THR A 29 -3.20 11.93 -9.53
N LEU A 30 -1.90 12.08 -9.27
CA LEU A 30 -0.86 12.10 -10.31
C LEU A 30 -0.79 10.76 -11.06
N PHE A 31 -0.91 9.64 -10.37
CA PHE A 31 -0.96 8.31 -10.97
C PHE A 31 -2.17 8.15 -11.90
N LEU A 32 -3.36 8.58 -11.47
CA LEU A 32 -4.56 8.52 -12.30
C LEU A 32 -4.45 9.45 -13.53
N LEU A 33 -3.89 10.65 -13.34
CA LEU A 33 -3.60 11.57 -14.45
C LEU A 33 -2.63 10.94 -15.45
N TYR A 34 -1.58 10.27 -14.96
CA TYR A 34 -0.60 9.56 -15.78
C TYR A 34 -1.25 8.44 -16.60
N VAL A 35 -2.06 7.57 -15.97
CA VAL A 35 -2.79 6.50 -16.65
C VAL A 35 -3.76 7.08 -17.70
N HIS A 36 -4.45 8.18 -17.37
CA HIS A 36 -5.36 8.84 -18.31
C HIS A 36 -4.61 9.41 -19.52
N ALA A 37 -3.46 10.06 -19.31
CA ALA A 37 -2.62 10.57 -20.40
C ALA A 37 -2.13 9.45 -21.32
N ILE A 38 -1.70 8.31 -20.77
CA ILE A 38 -1.31 7.14 -21.56
C ILE A 38 -2.49 6.60 -22.37
N SER A 39 -3.66 6.51 -21.76
CA SER A 39 -4.88 6.07 -22.46
C SER A 39 -5.21 6.99 -23.63
N MET A 40 -5.08 8.32 -23.45
CA MET A 40 -5.27 9.27 -24.53
C MET A 40 -4.23 9.10 -25.65
N LEU A 41 -2.95 8.93 -25.33
CA LEU A 41 -1.88 8.67 -26.31
C LEU A 41 -2.13 7.38 -27.11
N TRP A 42 -2.59 6.33 -26.44
CA TRP A 42 -2.95 5.07 -27.10
C TRP A 42 -4.10 5.27 -28.10
N ASN A 43 -5.13 6.05 -27.74
CA ASN A 43 -6.23 6.37 -28.64
C ASN A 43 -5.82 7.22 -29.85
N LEU A 44 -4.75 8.02 -29.71
CA LEU A 44 -4.15 8.77 -30.81
C LEU A 44 -3.25 7.91 -31.73
N GLY A 45 -3.15 6.60 -31.47
CA GLY A 45 -2.34 5.67 -32.26
C GLY A 45 -0.85 5.65 -31.91
N VAL A 46 -0.45 6.30 -30.80
CA VAL A 46 0.93 6.25 -30.31
C VAL A 46 1.17 4.88 -29.67
N ALA A 47 2.12 4.12 -30.22
CA ALA A 47 2.50 2.82 -29.68
C ALA A 47 3.27 2.99 -28.36
N VAL A 48 2.58 2.80 -27.23
CA VAL A 48 3.16 2.87 -25.90
C VAL A 48 3.43 1.47 -25.37
N ASN A 49 4.68 1.18 -25.00
CA ASN A 49 5.01 -0.13 -24.41
C ASN A 49 4.62 -0.16 -22.92
N MET A 50 3.43 -0.67 -22.64
CA MET A 50 2.84 -0.74 -21.30
C MET A 50 3.75 -1.46 -20.29
N ASN A 51 4.50 -2.48 -20.74
CA ASN A 51 5.42 -3.25 -19.90
C ASN A 51 6.64 -2.46 -19.43
N ARG A 52 6.98 -1.35 -20.08
CA ARG A 52 8.08 -0.47 -19.64
C ARG A 52 7.60 0.71 -18.80
N ILE A 53 6.43 1.25 -19.14
CA ILE A 53 5.94 2.51 -18.56
C ILE A 53 5.14 2.31 -17.26
N MET A 54 4.37 1.23 -17.14
CA MET A 54 3.55 0.97 -15.94
C MET A 54 4.36 0.55 -14.71
N PRO A 55 5.39 -0.31 -14.79
CA PRO A 55 6.05 -0.82 -13.59
C PRO A 55 6.71 0.26 -12.71
N PRO A 56 7.38 1.30 -13.26
CA PRO A 56 7.88 2.41 -12.45
C PRO A 56 6.77 3.18 -11.72
N ALA A 57 5.64 3.44 -12.37
CA ALA A 57 4.52 4.16 -11.78
C ALA A 57 3.86 3.34 -10.64
N LEU A 58 3.63 2.04 -10.87
CA LEU A 58 3.12 1.12 -9.85
C LEU A 58 4.11 0.94 -8.69
N GLY A 59 5.40 0.87 -8.99
CA GLY A 59 6.46 0.75 -8.00
C GLY A 59 6.53 1.96 -7.07
N ALA A 60 6.49 3.17 -7.63
CA ALA A 60 6.43 4.41 -6.85
C ALA A 60 5.19 4.47 -5.95
N LEU A 61 4.03 4.08 -6.49
CA LEU A 61 2.77 4.04 -5.75
C LEU A 61 2.84 3.06 -4.57
N LEU A 62 3.30 1.82 -4.82
CA LEU A 62 3.46 0.80 -3.78
C LEU A 62 4.49 1.21 -2.71
N PHE A 63 5.59 1.82 -3.13
CA PHE A 63 6.61 2.29 -2.20
C PHE A 63 6.05 3.33 -1.24
N TYR A 64 5.30 4.31 -1.76
CA TYR A 64 4.65 5.30 -0.93
C TYR A 64 3.55 4.72 -0.06
N CYS A 65 2.76 3.76 -0.57
CA CYS A 65 1.82 2.98 0.26
C CYS A 65 2.55 2.33 1.44
N GLY A 66 3.76 1.80 1.24
CA GLY A 66 4.57 1.27 2.33
C GLY A 66 4.94 2.30 3.39
N ILE A 67 5.27 3.53 2.98
CA ILE A 67 5.51 4.66 3.92
C ILE A 67 4.22 5.00 4.68
N LEU A 68 3.10 5.12 3.97
CA LEU A 68 1.80 5.43 4.57
C LEU A 68 1.40 4.38 5.59
N ILE A 69 1.50 3.09 5.25
CA ILE A 69 1.19 1.96 6.14
C ILE A 69 2.07 2.01 7.38
N GLU A 70 3.38 2.23 7.25
CA GLU A 70 4.31 2.27 8.39
C GLU A 70 3.99 3.41 9.37
N LYS A 71 3.48 4.54 8.87
CA LYS A 71 3.12 5.71 9.68
C LYS A 71 1.65 5.70 10.14
N ALA A 72 0.82 4.85 9.55
CA ALA A 72 -0.60 4.78 9.88
C ALA A 72 -0.79 4.39 11.34
N LYS A 73 -1.58 5.19 12.05
CA LYS A 73 -2.07 4.86 13.39
C LYS A 73 -3.38 4.12 13.31
N ARG A 74 -3.73 3.35 14.34
CA ARG A 74 -4.95 2.54 14.37
C ARG A 74 -6.17 3.39 13.99
N ASN A 75 -6.82 2.97 12.91
CA ASN A 75 -7.94 3.63 12.29
C ASN A 75 -8.77 2.59 11.51
N TRP A 76 -9.98 2.96 11.12
CA TRP A 76 -10.92 2.04 10.47
C TRP A 76 -10.82 2.01 8.95
N PHE A 77 -9.97 2.80 8.31
CA PHE A 77 -9.97 2.97 6.84
C PHE A 77 -8.65 2.66 6.11
N ILE A 78 -7.51 2.89 6.73
CA ILE A 78 -6.17 2.94 6.13
C ILE A 78 -5.27 1.90 6.81
N GLY A 79 -4.62 1.07 6.01
CA GLY A 79 -3.71 0.03 6.48
C GLY A 79 -4.31 -1.37 6.52
N ILE A 80 -3.67 -2.26 7.29
CA ILE A 80 -3.98 -3.68 7.38
C ILE A 80 -4.98 -3.89 8.52
N ARG A 81 -6.27 -3.94 8.17
CA ARG A 81 -7.40 -3.88 9.11
C ARG A 81 -8.04 -5.25 9.32
N THR A 82 -7.36 -6.09 10.07
CA THR A 82 -7.92 -7.35 10.59
C THR A 82 -8.61 -7.13 11.93
N PRO A 83 -9.57 -7.99 12.34
CA PRO A 83 -10.25 -7.83 13.64
C PRO A 83 -9.30 -7.67 14.83
N TRP A 84 -8.17 -8.38 14.80
CA TRP A 84 -7.16 -8.32 15.86
C TRP A 84 -6.23 -7.11 15.80
N THR A 85 -5.91 -6.57 14.62
CA THR A 85 -5.12 -5.32 14.52
C THR A 85 -5.93 -4.11 14.99
N LEU A 86 -7.25 -4.10 14.74
CA LEU A 86 -8.17 -3.09 15.26
C LEU A 86 -8.37 -3.18 16.78
N SER A 87 -8.11 -4.35 17.38
CA SER A 87 -8.33 -4.58 18.80
C SER A 87 -7.12 -4.20 19.69
N ASN A 88 -5.92 -4.05 19.12
CA ASN A 88 -4.69 -3.85 19.89
C ASN A 88 -3.65 -3.00 19.16
N ASP A 89 -3.26 -1.87 19.76
CA ASP A 89 -2.30 -0.92 19.18
C ASP A 89 -0.89 -1.54 18.97
N MET A 90 -0.45 -2.46 19.82
CA MET A 90 0.84 -3.15 19.64
C MET A 90 0.82 -4.11 18.45
N VAL A 91 -0.29 -4.82 18.23
CA VAL A 91 -0.47 -5.70 17.06
C VAL A 91 -0.52 -4.85 15.79
N TRP A 92 -1.22 -3.70 15.85
CA TRP A 92 -1.26 -2.72 14.78
C TRP A 92 0.14 -2.24 14.40
N ASP A 93 0.87 -1.62 15.34
CA ASP A 93 2.16 -0.98 15.06
C ASP A 93 3.19 -1.98 14.51
N LYS A 94 3.29 -3.18 15.08
CA LYS A 94 4.25 -4.21 14.61
C LYS A 94 3.89 -4.74 13.21
N THR A 95 2.59 -4.96 12.96
CA THR A 95 2.11 -5.43 11.65
C THR A 95 2.34 -4.37 10.57
N HIS A 96 2.10 -3.10 10.89
CA HIS A 96 2.26 -1.98 9.98
C HIS A 96 3.73 -1.62 9.71
N GLN A 97 4.63 -1.77 10.69
CA GLN A 97 6.07 -1.64 10.46
C GLN A 97 6.60 -2.71 9.48
N LEU A 98 6.18 -3.97 9.67
CA LEU A 98 6.58 -5.06 8.78
C LEU A 98 5.94 -4.92 7.41
N GLY A 99 4.63 -4.63 7.36
CA GLY A 99 3.89 -4.41 6.12
C GLY A 99 4.47 -3.24 5.33
N GLY A 100 4.77 -2.11 5.98
CA GLY A 100 5.39 -0.97 5.31
C GLY A 100 6.74 -1.31 4.66
N LYS A 101 7.59 -2.09 5.34
CA LYS A 101 8.84 -2.59 4.74
C LYS A 101 8.60 -3.49 3.55
N LEU A 102 7.67 -4.44 3.65
CA LEU A 102 7.35 -5.37 2.55
C LEU A 102 6.79 -4.64 1.33
N PHE A 103 5.86 -3.69 1.53
CA PHE A 103 5.32 -2.89 0.44
C PHE A 103 6.37 -2.00 -0.24
N LYS A 104 7.33 -1.45 0.52
CA LYS A 104 8.49 -0.73 -0.05
C LYS A 104 9.36 -1.65 -0.91
N ILE A 105 9.68 -2.86 -0.42
CA ILE A 105 10.44 -3.86 -1.19
C ILE A 105 9.69 -4.26 -2.46
N THR A 106 8.40 -4.55 -2.35
CA THR A 106 7.51 -4.86 -3.48
C THR A 106 7.51 -3.72 -4.51
N GLY A 107 7.44 -2.45 -4.07
CA GLY A 107 7.53 -1.30 -4.96
C GLY A 107 8.85 -1.26 -5.73
N VAL A 108 9.98 -1.49 -5.07
CA VAL A 108 11.30 -1.56 -5.72
C VAL A 108 11.36 -2.71 -6.74
N ILE A 109 10.88 -3.91 -6.38
CA ILE A 109 10.85 -5.06 -7.29
C ILE A 109 9.97 -4.75 -8.51
N ALA A 110 8.84 -4.08 -8.32
CA ALA A 110 7.97 -3.68 -9.41
C ALA A 110 8.67 -2.74 -10.41
N VAL A 111 9.50 -1.78 -9.95
CA VAL A 111 10.29 -0.91 -10.85
C VAL A 111 11.20 -1.73 -11.76
N PHE A 112 11.88 -2.75 -11.21
CA PHE A 112 12.72 -3.65 -12.01
C PHE A 112 11.93 -4.50 -13.02
N GLY A 113 10.62 -4.65 -12.82
CA GLY A 113 9.72 -5.26 -13.79
C GLY A 113 9.75 -4.59 -15.16
N ALA A 114 10.12 -3.31 -15.27
CA ALA A 114 10.26 -2.60 -16.54
C ALA A 114 11.28 -3.24 -17.50
N PHE A 115 12.25 -3.97 -16.97
CA PHE A 115 13.29 -4.66 -17.75
C PHE A 115 12.91 -6.11 -18.07
N ALA A 116 11.83 -6.63 -17.50
CA ALA A 116 11.41 -8.03 -17.62
C ALA A 116 10.54 -8.34 -18.85
N GLY A 117 10.26 -7.33 -19.69
CA GLY A 117 9.48 -7.48 -20.92
C GLY A 117 8.08 -8.04 -20.64
N THR A 118 7.74 -9.18 -21.26
CA THR A 118 6.44 -9.84 -21.09
C THR A 118 6.15 -10.26 -19.64
N TYR A 119 7.19 -10.45 -18.82
CA TYR A 119 7.04 -10.83 -17.41
C TYR A 119 6.89 -9.64 -16.46
N ALA A 120 6.87 -8.40 -16.96
CA ALA A 120 6.78 -7.18 -16.15
C ALA A 120 5.63 -7.24 -15.11
N PHE A 121 4.47 -7.78 -15.51
CA PHE A 121 3.32 -7.93 -14.62
C PHE A 121 3.57 -8.90 -13.46
N LEU A 122 4.37 -9.95 -13.66
CA LEU A 122 4.71 -10.92 -12.61
C LEU A 122 5.55 -10.30 -11.49
N PHE A 123 6.46 -9.39 -11.84
CA PHE A 123 7.27 -8.62 -10.88
C PHE A 123 6.43 -7.68 -10.00
N PHE A 124 5.21 -7.36 -10.42
CA PHE A 124 4.25 -6.62 -9.61
C PHE A 124 3.35 -7.56 -8.80
N ILE A 125 2.66 -8.49 -9.44
CA ILE A 125 1.59 -9.25 -8.78
C ILE A 125 2.12 -10.24 -7.73
N ILE A 126 3.24 -10.92 -8.00
CA ILE A 126 3.77 -11.95 -7.10
C ILE A 126 4.22 -11.32 -5.76
N PRO A 127 5.04 -10.25 -5.73
CA PRO A 127 5.46 -9.66 -4.47
C PRO A 127 4.30 -8.97 -3.73
N VAL A 128 3.30 -8.42 -4.44
CA VAL A 128 2.12 -7.81 -3.79
C VAL A 128 1.29 -8.85 -3.06
N VAL A 129 0.97 -9.96 -3.74
CA VAL A 129 0.21 -11.06 -3.14
C VAL A 129 0.98 -11.68 -2.00
N ALA A 130 2.28 -11.94 -2.16
CA ALA A 130 3.14 -12.48 -1.11
C ALA A 130 3.19 -11.57 0.12
N ALA A 131 3.41 -10.25 -0.07
CA ALA A 131 3.44 -9.28 1.04
C ALA A 131 2.08 -9.21 1.75
N THR A 132 0.97 -9.23 1.02
CA THR A 132 -0.38 -9.15 1.58
C THR A 132 -0.74 -10.40 2.39
N LEU A 133 -0.47 -11.58 1.85
CA LEU A 133 -0.70 -12.85 2.55
C LEU A 133 0.19 -12.94 3.79
N PHE A 134 1.47 -12.65 3.64
CA PHE A 134 2.44 -12.73 4.75
C PHE A 134 2.08 -11.78 5.89
N THR A 135 1.73 -10.53 5.61
CA THR A 135 1.34 -9.57 6.64
C THR A 135 0.02 -9.95 7.33
N THR A 136 -0.94 -10.50 6.59
CA THR A 136 -2.20 -11.00 7.14
C THR A 136 -1.94 -12.17 8.10
N VAL A 137 -1.15 -13.16 7.69
CA VAL A 137 -0.79 -14.30 8.53
C VAL A 137 0.02 -13.84 9.75
N TYR A 138 1.02 -12.99 9.54
CA TYR A 138 1.86 -12.44 10.61
C TYR A 138 1.01 -11.75 11.68
N SER A 139 0.03 -10.94 11.25
CA SER A 139 -0.83 -10.21 12.17
C SER A 139 -1.64 -11.15 13.08
N TYR A 140 -2.12 -12.29 12.56
CA TYR A 140 -2.84 -13.30 13.34
C TYR A 140 -1.93 -14.03 14.33
N VAL A 141 -0.74 -14.45 13.88
CA VAL A 141 0.27 -15.10 14.73
C VAL A 141 0.66 -14.18 15.89
N LEU A 142 0.89 -12.89 15.59
CA LEU A 142 1.23 -11.89 16.60
C LEU A 142 0.11 -11.68 17.61
N TYR A 143 -1.15 -11.61 17.15
CA TYR A 143 -2.32 -11.55 18.03
C TYR A 143 -2.40 -12.76 18.97
N ARG A 144 -2.24 -13.98 18.45
CA ARG A 144 -2.24 -15.22 19.26
C ARG A 144 -1.12 -15.24 20.30
N LYS A 145 0.07 -14.76 19.94
CA LYS A 145 1.22 -14.69 20.86
C LYS A 145 0.99 -13.69 21.99
N LEU A 146 0.43 -12.51 21.68
CA LEU A 146 0.14 -11.48 22.68
C LEU A 146 -1.09 -11.80 23.54
N GLY A 147 -2.08 -12.51 22.99
CA GLY A 147 -3.23 -13.01 23.75
C GLY A 147 -2.86 -14.09 24.76
N ARG A 148 -1.90 -14.96 24.42
CA ARG A 148 -1.34 -15.97 25.35
C ARG A 148 -0.44 -15.39 26.43
N ALA A 149 0.14 -14.20 26.23
CA ALA A 149 0.97 -13.54 27.23
C ALA A 149 0.15 -12.79 28.32
N LYS A 150 -1.18 -12.75 28.17
CA LYS A 150 -2.13 -12.15 29.14
C LYS A 150 -2.97 -13.19 29.90
N ALA A 151 -2.76 -14.49 29.65
CA ALA A 151 -3.40 -15.61 30.34
C ALA A 151 -2.35 -16.35 31.18
#